data_AF-A0A6L5GUW8-F1
#
_entry.id   AF-A0A6L5GUW8-F1
#
_cell.length_a   1.000
_cell.length_b   1.000
_cell.length_c   1.000
_cell.angle_alpha   90.00
_cell.angle_beta   90.00
_cell.angle_gamma   90.00
#
_symmetry.space_group_name_H-M   'P 1'
#
loop_
_entity.id
_entity.type
_entity.pdbx_description
1 polymer ?
#
loop_
_entity_poly.entity_id
_entity_poly.type
_entity_poly.pdbx_seq_one_letter_code
_entity_poly.pdbx_strand_id
1 'polypeptide(L)' 'MKAQGYRDDDLAVAIGLTPNEFAKRMSKSVFGTDEIEKMIDILQIEDPETIFFK' A
#
# COMPACT_ATOMS: atom_id res chain seq x y z
N MET A 1 -7.43 -7.65 19.15
CA MET A 1 -8.02 -7.41 17.82
C MET A 1 -7.06 -8.02 16.79
N LYS A 2 -7.39 -9.18 16.20
CA LYS A 2 -6.65 -9.66 15.04
C LYS A 2 -7.18 -8.85 13.86
N ALA A 3 -6.58 -7.68 13.63
CA ALA A 3 -6.73 -7.01 12.34
C ALA A 3 -6.29 -8.02 11.28
N GLN A 4 -7.01 -8.11 10.16
CA GLN A 4 -6.62 -8.92 9.01
C GLN A 4 -5.23 -8.42 8.53
N GLY A 5 -4.19 -8.96 9.15
CA GLY A 5 -2.84 -8.44 9.10
C GLY A 5 -2.16 -8.96 7.84
N TYR A 6 -2.43 -8.33 6.71
CA TYR A 6 -1.41 -8.31 5.68
C TYR A 6 -0.17 -7.70 6.32
N ARG A 7 0.90 -8.49 6.41
CA ARG A 7 2.18 -7.96 6.87
C ARG A 7 2.62 -6.98 5.80
N ASP A 8 3.15 -5.83 6.21
CA ASP A 8 3.67 -4.83 5.29
C ASP A 8 4.67 -5.43 4.29
N ASP A 9 5.39 -6.47 4.73
CA ASP A 9 6.29 -7.27 3.88
C ASP A 9 5.54 -7.99 2.73
N ASP A 10 4.40 -8.60 3.02
CA ASP A 10 3.59 -9.33 2.02
C ASP A 10 2.94 -8.36 1.03
N LEU A 11 2.46 -7.20 1.53
CA LEU A 11 1.90 -6.14 0.70
C LEU A 11 2.97 -5.53 -0.21
N ALA A 12 4.17 -5.29 0.31
CA ALA A 12 5.30 -4.79 -0.46
C ALA A 12 5.59 -5.71 -1.65
N VAL A 13 5.70 -7.03 -1.41
CA VAL A 13 5.95 -8.01 -2.48
C VAL A 13 4.79 -8.04 -3.48
N ALA A 14 3.54 -7.97 -3.00
CA ALA A 14 2.35 -8.01 -3.86
C ALA A 14 2.27 -6.83 -4.84
N ILE A 15 2.77 -5.65 -4.43
CA ILE A 15 2.83 -4.47 -5.31
C ILE A 15 4.15 -4.34 -6.08
N GLY A 16 5.10 -5.26 -5.88
CA GLY A 16 6.37 -5.32 -6.60
C GLY A 16 7.51 -4.51 -5.97
N LEU A 17 7.38 -4.14 -4.69
CA LEU A 17 8.38 -3.44 -3.92
C LEU A 17 9.09 -4.37 -2.92
N THR A 18 10.27 -3.94 -2.48
CA THR A 18 10.90 -4.54 -1.30
C THR A 18 10.29 -3.93 -0.04
N PRO A 19 10.25 -4.64 1.10
CA PRO A 19 9.71 -4.10 2.36
C PRO A 19 10.35 -2.77 2.79
N ASN A 20 11.66 -2.63 2.59
CA ASN A 20 12.38 -1.38 2.89
C ASN A 20 11.95 -0.21 2.01
N GLU A 21 11.68 -0.45 0.72
CA GLU A 21 11.21 0.57 -0.21
C GLU A 21 9.76 0.94 0.08
N PHE A 22 8.92 -0.05 0.37
CA PHE A 22 7.54 0.14 0.80
C PHE A 22 7.45 1.02 2.04
N ALA A 23 8.22 0.72 3.10
CA ALA A 23 8.24 1.53 4.31
C ALA A 23 8.68 2.98 4.06
N LYS A 24 9.68 3.21 3.19
CA LYS A 24 10.11 4.55 2.81
C LYS A 24 9.03 5.31 2.04
N ARG A 25 8.34 4.65 1.10
CA ARG A 25 7.29 5.26 0.30
C ARG A 25 6.03 5.54 1.10
N MET A 26 5.63 4.64 2.00
CA MET A 26 4.54 4.87 2.97
C MET A 26 4.79 6.11 3.81
N SER A 27 6.02 6.32 4.29
CA SER A 27 6.35 7.51 5.09
C SER A 27 6.20 8.84 4.31
N LYS A 28 6.26 8.77 2.97
CA LYS A 28 6.15 9.91 2.06
C LYS A 28 4.81 9.96 1.33
N SER A 29 3.98 8.93 1.46
CA SER A 29 2.80 8.66 0.62
C SER A 29 3.06 8.79 -0.89
N VAL A 30 4.25 8.40 -1.36
CA VAL A 30 4.62 8.48 -2.78
C VAL A 30 4.51 7.09 -3.39
N PHE A 31 3.45 6.87 -4.17
CA PHE A 31 3.22 5.64 -4.93
C PHE A 31 2.84 5.98 -6.37
N GLY A 32 3.21 5.11 -7.32
CA GLY A 32 2.73 5.21 -8.70
C GLY A 32 1.28 4.74 -8.84
N THR A 33 0.62 5.12 -9.93
CA THR A 33 -0.77 4.70 -10.21
C THR A 33 -0.94 3.18 -10.18
N ASP A 34 -0.04 2.43 -10.82
CA ASP A 34 -0.08 0.96 -10.85
C ASP A 34 0.10 0.31 -9.45
N GLU A 35 0.82 0.98 -8.55
CA GLU A 35 1.05 0.52 -7.18
C GLU A 35 -0.19 0.80 -6.32
N ILE A 36 -0.76 1.99 -6.45
CA ILE A 36 -1.97 2.42 -5.74
C ILE A 36 -3.16 1.53 -6.11
N GLU A 37 -3.37 1.25 -7.41
CA GLU A 37 -4.45 0.35 -7.87
C GLU A 37 -4.35 -1.04 -7.21
N LYS A 38 -3.17 -1.63 -7.18
CA LYS A 38 -2.95 -2.92 -6.50
C LYS A 38 -3.19 -2.81 -5.00
N MET A 39 -2.77 -1.73 -4.36
CA MET A 39 -3.02 -1.50 -2.93
C MET A 39 -4.52 -1.39 -2.64
N ILE A 40 -5.28 -0.70 -3.49
CA ILE A 40 -6.75 -0.60 -3.39
C ILE A 40 -7.37 -1.98 -3.48
N ASP A 41 -6.97 -2.77 -4.48
CA ASP A 41 -7.53 -4.11 -4.69
C ASP A 41 -7.22 -5.06 -3.53
N ILE A 42 -5.98 -5.02 -3.00
CA ILE A 42 -5.52 -5.91 -1.93
C ILE A 42 -6.11 -5.51 -0.58
N LEU A 43 -6.09 -4.21 -0.27
CA LEU A 43 -6.53 -3.69 1.03
C LEU A 43 -8.01 -3.35 1.06
N GLN A 44 -8.70 -3.45 -0.09
CA GLN A 44 -10.10 -3.07 -0.27
C GLN A 44 -10.38 -1.66 0.25
N ILE A 45 -9.50 -0.72 -0.13
CA ILE A 45 -9.62 0.69 0.31
C ILE A 45 -10.83 1.30 -0.39
N GLU A 46 -11.83 1.69 0.39
CA GLU A 46 -13.06 2.31 -0.13
C GLU A 46 -12.85 3.73 -0.65
N ASP A 47 -11.90 4.47 -0.07
CA ASP A 47 -11.61 5.86 -0.44
C ASP A 47 -10.10 6.09 -0.61
N PRO A 48 -9.53 5.72 -1.77
CA PRO A 48 -8.11 5.92 -2.03
C PRO A 48 -7.72 7.37 -2.26
N GLU A 49 -8.66 8.22 -2.69
CA GLU A 49 -8.39 9.63 -2.96
C GLU A 49 -7.94 10.33 -1.68
N THR A 50 -8.64 10.13 -0.57
CA THR A 50 -8.27 10.74 0.72
C THR A 50 -6.92 10.31 1.27
N ILE A 51 -6.41 9.13 0.85
CA ILE A 51 -5.16 8.55 1.33
C ILE A 51 -3.97 8.91 0.42
N PHE A 52 -4.15 8.80 -0.90
CA PHE A 52 -3.08 8.90 -1.87
C PHE A 52 -3.11 10.17 -2.73
N PHE A 53 -4.25 10.82 -2.91
CA PHE A 53 -4.43 11.96 -3.81
C PHE A 53 -4.81 13.22 -3.02
N LYS A 54 -3.81 14.05 -2.70
CA LYS A 54 -3.99 15.32 -1.99
C LYS A 54 -3.54 16.52 -2.81
#